data_AF-A0A0E4BWC4-F1
#
_entry.id   AF-A0A0E4BWC4-F1
#
_cell.length_a   1.000
_cell.length_b   1.000
_cell.length_c   1.000
_cell.angle_alpha   90.00
_cell.angle_beta   90.00
_cell.angle_gamma   90.00
#
_symmetry.space_group_name_H-M   'P 1'
#
loop_
_entity.id
_entity.type
_entity.pdbx_description
1 polymer ?
#
loop_
_entity_poly.entity_id
_entity_poly.type
_entity_poly.pdbx_seq_one_letter_code
_entity_poly.pdbx_strand_id
1 'polypeptide(L)'
;MVLGGPVMSLISYTGFLFVPLGHGSVIQPSSATLGGLLLAAMFLKEKISASRLAGAIVIVGGLGVIGAESIGHIGADGVQGDLIFVLTGLMFAGFGALLRHWRVSAVSAALVINVLSLLLLPAYLLTGGPARVAAIGVTENAIQALAQGVLAGPAALYLFAVSVQRLGVARAAVFPACVPALTLLTGWLLLGEPPTMLQTAGLVTVLCGFYLAQRQR
;
A
#
# COMPACT_ATOMS: atom_id res chain seq x y z
N MET A 1 -10.11 5.85 -10.97
CA MET A 1 -11.05 5.41 -9.92
C MET A 1 -10.91 3.93 -9.59
N VAL A 2 -10.98 3.02 -10.58
CA VAL A 2 -10.90 1.56 -10.34
C VAL A 2 -9.54 1.13 -9.77
N LEU A 3 -8.45 1.39 -10.52
CA LEU A 3 -7.11 0.90 -10.18
C LEU A 3 -6.33 1.71 -9.14
N GLY A 4 -6.83 2.88 -8.72
CA GLY A 4 -6.05 3.84 -7.92
C GLY A 4 -6.87 4.65 -6.93
N GLY A 5 -8.16 4.34 -6.79
CA GLY A 5 -9.12 5.13 -6.01
C GLY A 5 -9.95 4.28 -5.06
N PRO A 6 -11.23 4.61 -4.84
CA PRO A 6 -12.01 4.02 -3.76
C PRO A 6 -12.27 2.53 -3.97
N VAL A 7 -12.33 2.04 -5.22
CA VAL A 7 -12.51 0.60 -5.50
C VAL A 7 -11.31 -0.21 -4.98
N MET A 8 -10.09 0.18 -5.33
CA MET A 8 -8.89 -0.46 -4.77
C MET A 8 -8.87 -0.34 -3.24
N SER A 9 -9.21 0.84 -2.70
CA SER A 9 -9.18 1.06 -1.25
C SER A 9 -10.15 0.16 -0.52
N LEU A 10 -11.39 0.01 -1.02
CA LEU A 10 -12.39 -0.90 -0.46
C LEU A 10 -11.91 -2.35 -0.51
N ILE A 11 -11.36 -2.79 -1.64
CA ILE A 11 -10.81 -4.15 -1.76
C ILE A 11 -9.64 -4.35 -0.77
N SER A 12 -8.74 -3.37 -0.64
CA SER A 12 -7.62 -3.42 0.29
C SER A 12 -8.10 -3.53 1.75
N TYR A 13 -9.11 -2.73 2.14
CA TYR A 13 -9.69 -2.81 3.48
C TYR A 13 -10.37 -4.15 3.76
N THR A 14 -10.95 -4.83 2.76
CA THR A 14 -11.47 -6.19 2.95
C THR A 14 -10.37 -7.21 3.24
N GLY A 15 -9.12 -6.98 2.82
CA GLY A 15 -7.99 -7.85 3.14
C GLY A 15 -7.72 -7.95 4.64
N PHE A 16 -7.85 -6.83 5.37
CA PHE A 16 -7.69 -6.79 6.83
C PHE A 16 -8.81 -7.50 7.61
N LEU A 17 -9.87 -7.97 6.94
CA LEU A 17 -10.85 -8.86 7.58
C LEU A 17 -10.33 -10.29 7.73
N PHE A 18 -9.29 -10.67 6.98
CA PHE A 18 -8.79 -12.05 6.90
C PHE A 18 -7.39 -12.22 7.48
N VAL A 19 -6.56 -11.16 7.47
CA VAL A 19 -5.16 -11.22 7.91
C VAL A 19 -4.76 -10.02 8.77
N PRO A 20 -3.75 -10.18 9.65
CA PRO A 20 -3.23 -9.09 10.47
C PRO A 20 -2.61 -7.94 9.66
N LEU A 21 -2.43 -6.79 10.32
CA LEU A 21 -1.87 -5.57 9.72
C LEU A 21 -0.48 -5.78 9.09
N GLY A 22 0.32 -6.66 9.69
CA GLY A 22 1.66 -6.99 9.21
C GLY A 22 1.67 -7.44 7.74
N HIS A 23 0.69 -8.27 7.35
CA HIS A 23 0.56 -8.80 5.99
C HIS A 23 0.31 -7.67 4.99
N GLY A 24 -0.73 -6.86 5.22
CA GLY A 24 -1.09 -5.77 4.31
C GLY A 24 -0.02 -4.70 4.19
N SER A 25 0.70 -4.42 5.27
CA SER A 25 1.77 -3.43 5.29
C SER A 25 2.97 -3.80 4.43
N VAL A 26 3.24 -5.09 4.23
CA VAL A 26 4.40 -5.58 3.46
C VAL A 26 3.99 -6.04 2.07
N ILE A 27 2.93 -6.84 1.96
CA ILE A 27 2.55 -7.51 0.71
C ILE A 27 2.11 -6.49 -0.34
N GLN A 28 1.20 -5.57 0.01
CA GLN A 28 0.66 -4.61 -0.94
C GLN A 28 1.73 -3.71 -1.59
N PRO A 29 2.63 -3.03 -0.85
CA PRO A 29 3.67 -2.20 -1.47
C PRO A 29 4.73 -3.03 -2.21
N SER A 30 4.99 -4.27 -1.78
CA SER A 30 5.90 -5.19 -2.46
C SER A 30 5.34 -5.60 -3.83
N SER A 31 4.07 -6.00 -3.88
CA SER A 31 3.37 -6.34 -5.12
C SER A 31 3.26 -5.13 -6.05
N ALA A 32 3.04 -3.93 -5.52
CA ALA A 32 3.08 -2.70 -6.31
C ALA A 32 4.47 -2.44 -6.92
N THR A 33 5.54 -2.70 -6.18
CA THR A 33 6.92 -2.54 -6.66
C THR A 33 7.26 -3.56 -7.75
N LEU A 34 6.94 -4.84 -7.52
CA LEU A 34 7.14 -5.92 -8.49
C LEU A 34 6.32 -5.69 -9.75
N GLY A 35 5.03 -5.37 -9.60
CA GLY A 35 4.14 -5.05 -10.73
C GLY A 35 4.63 -3.83 -11.50
N GLY A 36 5.10 -2.78 -10.80
CA GLY A 36 5.64 -1.58 -11.43
C GLY A 36 6.88 -1.88 -12.26
N LEU A 37 7.77 -2.74 -11.76
CA LEU A 37 8.96 -3.19 -12.49
C LEU A 37 8.59 -3.98 -13.76
N LEU A 38 7.65 -4.92 -13.64
CA LEU A 38 7.16 -5.73 -14.77
C LEU A 38 6.49 -4.86 -15.84
N LEU A 39 5.60 -3.96 -15.42
CA LEU A 39 4.90 -3.06 -16.33
C LEU A 39 5.85 -2.06 -17.00
N ALA A 40 6.86 -1.55 -16.29
CA ALA A 40 7.89 -0.69 -16.88
C ALA A 40 8.70 -1.43 -17.95
N ALA A 41 9.04 -2.69 -17.72
CA ALA A 41 9.73 -3.50 -18.72
C ALA A 41 8.86 -3.80 -19.95
N MET A 42 7.58 -4.13 -19.75
CA MET A 42 6.67 -4.51 -20.83
C MET A 42 6.16 -3.31 -21.64
N PHE A 43 5.62 -2.28 -20.97
CA PHE A 43 4.92 -1.18 -21.62
C PHE A 43 5.84 0.00 -21.95
N LEU A 44 6.88 0.23 -21.14
CA LEU A 44 7.80 1.35 -21.32
C LEU A 44 9.12 0.91 -21.97
N LYS A 45 9.31 -0.41 -22.20
CA LYS A 45 10.52 -1.02 -22.78
C LYS A 45 11.80 -0.60 -22.05
N GLU A 46 11.71 -0.37 -20.75
CA GLU A 46 12.85 -0.01 -19.93
C GLU A 46 13.74 -1.22 -19.69
N LYS A 47 15.05 -1.03 -19.74
CA LYS A 47 16.02 -2.05 -19.34
C LYS A 47 16.02 -2.17 -17.82
N ILE A 48 15.67 -3.36 -17.31
CA ILE A 48 15.80 -3.68 -15.89
C ILE A 48 17.29 -3.83 -15.55
N SER A 49 17.79 -3.04 -14.60
CA SER A 49 19.15 -3.21 -14.09
C SER A 49 19.28 -4.49 -13.26
N ALA A 50 20.50 -5.05 -13.19
CA ALA A 50 20.78 -6.20 -12.33
C ALA A 50 20.42 -5.95 -10.85
N SER A 51 20.58 -4.71 -10.36
CA SER A 51 20.18 -4.32 -9.00
C SER A 51 18.67 -4.42 -8.78
N ARG A 52 17.85 -3.96 -9.75
CA ARG A 52 16.39 -4.06 -9.70
C ARG A 52 15.91 -5.50 -9.77
N LEU A 53 16.55 -6.33 -10.60
CA LEU A 53 16.22 -7.76 -10.67
C LEU A 53 16.57 -8.49 -9.38
N ALA A 54 17.77 -8.26 -8.82
CA ALA A 54 18.16 -8.83 -7.55
C ALA A 54 17.21 -8.40 -6.41
N GLY A 55 16.86 -7.10 -6.35
CA GLY A 55 15.88 -6.59 -5.40
C GLY A 55 14.51 -7.26 -5.55
N ALA A 56 14.03 -7.45 -6.77
CA ALA A 56 12.77 -8.13 -7.03
C ALA A 56 12.77 -9.59 -6.54
N ILE A 57 13.86 -10.33 -6.77
CA ILE A 57 14.00 -11.71 -6.27
C ILE A 57 13.96 -11.74 -4.75
N VAL A 58 14.66 -10.81 -4.09
CA VAL A 58 14.66 -10.71 -2.62
C VAL A 58 13.28 -10.35 -2.08
N ILE A 59 12.55 -9.43 -2.72
CA ILE A 59 11.17 -9.10 -2.35
C ILE A 59 10.27 -10.35 -2.45
N VAL A 60 10.35 -11.10 -3.55
CA VAL A 60 9.59 -12.36 -3.72
C VAL A 60 9.92 -13.35 -2.62
N GLY A 61 11.19 -13.49 -2.23
CA GLY A 61 11.61 -14.32 -1.10
C GLY A 61 10.96 -13.87 0.22
N GLY A 62 11.00 -12.57 0.52
CA GLY A 62 10.37 -12.02 1.72
C GLY A 62 8.84 -12.19 1.75
N LEU A 63 8.17 -12.05 0.60
CA LEU A 63 6.75 -12.36 0.47
C LEU A 63 6.44 -13.84 0.69
N GLY A 64 7.32 -14.73 0.22
CA GLY A 64 7.20 -16.17 0.49
C GLY A 64 7.28 -16.50 1.99
N VAL A 65 8.13 -15.80 2.74
CA VAL A 65 8.24 -15.96 4.20
C VAL A 65 6.94 -15.55 4.92
N ILE A 66 6.34 -14.41 4.52
CA ILE A 66 5.07 -13.96 5.09
C ILE A 66 3.92 -14.88 4.67
N GLY A 67 3.88 -15.29 3.40
CA GLY A 67 2.85 -16.21 2.90
C GLY A 67 2.91 -17.60 3.55
N ALA A 68 4.10 -18.05 4.00
CA ALA A 68 4.24 -19.29 4.76
C ALA A 68 3.49 -19.24 6.11
N GLU A 69 3.38 -18.06 6.72
CA GLU A 69 2.58 -17.85 7.92
C GLU A 69 1.09 -18.01 7.64
N SER A 70 0.62 -17.40 6.56
CA SER A 70 -0.78 -17.53 6.12
C SER A 70 -1.16 -18.98 5.86
N ILE A 71 -0.31 -19.74 5.16
CA ILE A 71 -0.56 -21.15 4.85
C ILE A 71 -0.47 -22.02 6.10
N GLY A 72 0.50 -21.77 6.99
CA GLY A 72 0.81 -22.63 8.12
C GLY A 72 0.00 -22.36 9.39
N HIS A 73 -0.41 -21.11 9.63
CA HIS A 73 -1.03 -20.70 10.91
C HIS A 73 -2.45 -20.14 10.76
N ILE A 74 -2.76 -19.44 9.67
CA ILE A 74 -4.08 -18.81 9.48
C ILE A 74 -5.02 -19.71 8.67
N GLY A 75 -4.51 -20.36 7.62
CA GLY A 75 -5.26 -21.23 6.73
C GLY A 75 -5.77 -20.52 5.47
N ALA A 76 -6.87 -20.99 4.90
CA ALA A 76 -7.41 -20.52 3.61
C ALA A 76 -7.76 -19.02 3.62
N ASP A 77 -8.31 -18.53 4.73
CA ASP A 77 -8.61 -17.10 4.92
C ASP A 77 -7.33 -16.25 4.87
N GLY A 78 -6.23 -16.75 5.44
CA GLY A 78 -4.94 -16.07 5.39
C GLY A 78 -4.43 -15.89 3.97
N VAL A 79 -4.49 -16.96 3.18
CA VAL A 79 -4.11 -16.91 1.76
C VAL A 79 -5.02 -15.96 0.98
N GLN A 80 -6.32 -15.94 1.27
CA GLN A 80 -7.26 -15.02 0.65
C GLN A 80 -6.91 -13.55 0.96
N GLY A 81 -6.60 -13.23 2.22
CA GLY A 81 -6.17 -11.89 2.62
C GLY A 81 -4.88 -11.45 1.92
N ASP A 82 -3.88 -12.34 1.85
CA ASP A 82 -2.63 -12.08 1.14
C ASP A 82 -2.86 -11.82 -0.36
N LEU A 83 -3.71 -12.63 -1.01
CA LEU A 83 -4.03 -12.47 -2.43
C LEU A 83 -4.78 -11.15 -2.70
N ILE A 84 -5.64 -10.70 -1.78
CA ILE A 84 -6.28 -9.38 -1.84
C ILE A 84 -5.22 -8.27 -1.83
N PHE A 85 -4.19 -8.37 -0.99
CA PHE A 85 -3.09 -7.40 -0.96
C PHE A 85 -2.20 -7.47 -2.20
N VAL A 86 -1.96 -8.66 -2.74
CA VAL A 86 -1.27 -8.82 -4.02
C VAL A 86 -2.05 -8.12 -5.13
N LEU A 87 -3.36 -8.39 -5.22
CA LEU A 87 -4.25 -7.78 -6.23
C LEU A 87 -4.23 -6.26 -6.14
N THR A 88 -4.43 -5.70 -4.94
CA THR A 88 -4.48 -4.24 -4.75
C THR A 88 -3.12 -3.58 -4.99
N GLY A 89 -2.02 -4.26 -4.67
CA GLY A 89 -0.67 -3.84 -5.08
C GLY A 89 -0.52 -3.78 -6.60
N LEU A 90 -0.96 -4.82 -7.33
CA LEU A 90 -0.93 -4.84 -8.79
C LEU A 90 -1.86 -3.78 -9.42
N MET A 91 -3.02 -3.52 -8.81
CA MET A 91 -3.89 -2.40 -9.21
C MET A 91 -3.14 -1.07 -9.11
N PHE A 92 -2.43 -0.82 -8.00
CA PHE A 92 -1.65 0.40 -7.80
C PHE A 92 -0.51 0.52 -8.81
N ALA A 93 0.19 -0.57 -9.09
CA ALA A 93 1.21 -0.62 -10.14
C ALA A 93 0.63 -0.27 -11.52
N GLY A 94 -0.52 -0.85 -11.87
CA GLY A 94 -1.26 -0.55 -13.09
C GLY A 94 -1.67 0.91 -13.18
N PHE A 95 -2.18 1.48 -12.09
CA PHE A 95 -2.50 2.91 -12.01
C PHE A 95 -1.27 3.78 -12.28
N GLY A 96 -0.15 3.52 -11.62
CA GLY A 96 1.10 4.24 -11.85
C GLY A 96 1.61 4.13 -13.29
N ALA A 97 1.53 2.94 -13.89
CA ALA A 97 1.91 2.70 -15.28
C ALA A 97 1.03 3.49 -16.26
N LEU A 98 -0.29 3.49 -16.06
CA LEU A 98 -1.24 4.25 -16.90
C LEU A 98 -1.03 5.77 -16.77
N LEU A 99 -0.82 6.27 -15.55
CA LEU A 99 -0.50 7.69 -15.34
C LEU A 99 0.73 8.10 -16.14
N ARG A 100 1.78 7.26 -16.10
CA ARG A 100 3.02 7.51 -16.84
C ARG A 100 2.84 7.39 -18.36
N HIS A 101 2.10 6.38 -18.81
CA HIS A 101 1.85 6.15 -20.22
C HIS A 101 1.04 7.29 -20.86
N TRP A 102 0.00 7.78 -20.18
CA TRP A 102 -0.84 8.88 -20.65
C TRP A 102 -0.34 10.27 -20.22
N ARG A 103 0.77 10.35 -19.49
CA ARG A 103 1.38 11.60 -18.97
C ARG A 103 0.38 12.46 -18.18
N VAL A 104 -0.51 11.81 -17.44
CA VAL A 104 -1.53 12.49 -16.63
C VAL A 104 -0.86 13.05 -15.39
N SER A 105 -1.14 14.32 -15.07
CA SER A 105 -0.60 14.94 -13.86
C SER A 105 -1.17 14.25 -12.61
N ALA A 106 -0.34 14.03 -11.60
CA ALA A 106 -0.76 13.39 -10.34
C ALA A 106 -1.90 14.15 -9.66
N VAL A 107 -1.86 15.49 -9.73
CA VAL A 107 -2.91 16.36 -9.17
C VAL A 107 -4.23 16.18 -9.92
N SER A 108 -4.21 16.18 -11.25
CA SER A 108 -5.41 15.93 -12.07
C SER A 108 -6.00 14.54 -11.79
N ALA A 109 -5.15 13.51 -11.68
CA ALA A 109 -5.58 12.16 -11.35
C ALA A 109 -6.24 12.10 -9.96
N ALA A 110 -5.64 12.73 -8.95
CA ALA A 110 -6.19 12.81 -7.60
C ALA A 110 -7.54 13.55 -7.58
N LEU A 111 -7.64 14.69 -8.27
CA LEU A 111 -8.90 15.43 -8.40
C LEU A 111 -10.00 14.58 -9.03
N VAL A 112 -9.73 13.92 -10.15
CA VAL A 112 -10.69 13.03 -10.82
C VAL A 112 -11.09 11.88 -9.89
N ILE A 113 -10.15 11.26 -9.17
CA ILE A 113 -10.46 10.20 -8.21
C ILE A 113 -11.36 10.74 -7.09
N ASN A 114 -11.07 11.91 -6.52
CA ASN A 114 -11.88 12.51 -5.46
C ASN A 114 -13.29 12.82 -5.93
N VAL A 115 -13.44 13.47 -7.10
CA VAL A 115 -14.76 13.79 -7.67
C VAL A 115 -15.55 12.53 -7.99
N LEU A 116 -14.92 11.54 -8.64
CA LEU A 116 -15.61 10.29 -8.97
C LEU A 116 -15.92 9.45 -7.73
N SER A 117 -15.19 9.62 -6.63
CA SER A 117 -15.51 8.95 -5.36
C SER A 117 -16.85 9.41 -4.78
N LEU A 118 -17.32 10.62 -5.12
CA LEU A 118 -18.65 11.10 -4.74
C LEU A 118 -19.78 10.25 -5.35
N LEU A 119 -19.52 9.49 -6.42
CA LEU A 119 -20.49 8.55 -6.98
C LEU A 119 -20.83 7.39 -6.02
N LEU A 120 -19.99 7.14 -5.01
CA LEU A 120 -20.26 6.15 -3.96
C LEU A 120 -21.13 6.73 -2.84
N LEU A 121 -21.29 8.06 -2.75
CA LEU A 121 -22.07 8.71 -1.70
C LEU A 121 -23.54 8.29 -1.70
N PRO A 122 -24.27 8.19 -2.83
CA PRO A 122 -25.65 7.72 -2.82
C PRO A 122 -25.79 6.31 -2.24
N ALA A 123 -24.93 5.38 -2.64
CA ALA A 123 -24.93 4.02 -2.11
C ALA A 123 -24.61 4.00 -0.60
N TYR A 124 -23.67 4.83 -0.16
CA TYR A 124 -23.36 5.00 1.26
C TYR A 124 -24.56 5.53 2.06
N LEU A 125 -25.28 6.54 1.55
CA LEU A 125 -26.47 7.10 2.20
C LEU A 125 -27.61 6.08 2.24
N LEU A 126 -27.91 5.43 1.13
CA LEU A 126 -29.01 4.46 0.98
C LEU A 126 -28.81 3.19 1.81
N THR A 127 -27.56 2.78 2.03
CA THR A 127 -27.25 1.59 2.85
C THR A 127 -27.16 1.91 4.35
N GLY A 128 -27.53 3.12 4.79
CA GLY A 128 -27.51 3.49 6.22
C GLY A 128 -26.13 3.88 6.76
N GLY A 129 -25.22 4.31 5.89
CA GLY A 129 -23.88 4.78 6.27
C GLY A 129 -23.87 5.82 7.40
N PRO A 130 -24.67 6.91 7.32
CA PRO A 130 -24.74 7.91 8.39
C PRO A 130 -25.13 7.34 9.75
N ALA A 131 -26.09 6.40 9.77
CA ALA A 131 -26.50 5.75 11.00
C ALA A 131 -25.39 4.86 11.58
N ARG A 132 -24.66 4.12 10.74
CA ARG A 132 -23.49 3.34 11.17
C ARG A 132 -22.41 4.24 11.75
N VAL A 133 -22.06 5.33 11.07
CA VAL A 133 -21.06 6.29 11.56
C VAL A 133 -21.50 6.90 12.88
N ALA A 134 -22.74 7.36 13.00
CA ALA A 134 -23.26 7.89 14.26
C ALA A 134 -23.19 6.86 15.42
N ALA A 135 -23.42 5.58 15.12
CA ALA A 135 -23.37 4.50 16.12
C ALA A 135 -21.95 4.16 16.62
N ILE A 136 -20.91 4.38 15.81
CA ILE A 136 -19.52 4.09 16.20
C ILE A 136 -19.04 5.03 17.32
N GLY A 137 -19.48 6.30 17.30
CA GLY A 137 -19.08 7.30 18.30
C GLY A 137 -18.29 8.47 17.72
N VAL A 138 -18.40 9.64 18.35
CA VAL A 138 -17.76 10.88 17.85
C VAL A 138 -16.24 10.78 17.88
N THR A 139 -15.67 10.16 18.92
CA THR A 139 -14.23 10.05 19.12
C THR A 139 -13.56 9.22 18.03
N GLU A 140 -14.06 8.02 17.78
CA GLU A 140 -13.56 7.08 16.77
C GLU A 140 -13.67 7.70 15.36
N ASN A 141 -14.79 8.36 15.08
CA ASN A 141 -14.98 9.07 13.82
C ASN A 141 -14.02 10.25 13.67
N ALA A 142 -13.76 11.01 14.73
CA ALA A 142 -12.79 12.11 14.71
C ALA A 142 -11.37 11.59 14.48
N ILE A 143 -11.00 10.46 15.10
CA ILE A 143 -9.72 9.79 14.88
C ILE A 143 -9.60 9.37 13.41
N GLN A 144 -10.62 8.72 12.84
CA GLN A 144 -10.58 8.30 11.43
C GLN A 144 -10.56 9.50 10.46
N ALA A 145 -11.34 10.54 10.74
CA ALA A 145 -11.34 11.76 9.93
C ALA A 145 -9.95 12.44 9.94
N LEU A 146 -9.28 12.48 11.08
CA LEU A 146 -7.93 13.02 11.20
C LEU A 146 -6.90 12.10 10.55
N ALA A 147 -6.87 10.82 10.93
CA ALA A 147 -5.87 9.86 10.49
C ALA A 147 -5.96 9.54 8.99
N GLN A 148 -7.15 9.21 8.49
CA GLN A 148 -7.35 8.84 7.08
C GLN A 148 -7.65 10.06 6.20
N GLY A 149 -8.48 11.00 6.69
CA GLY A 149 -8.90 12.15 5.91
C GLY A 149 -7.81 13.22 5.76
N VAL A 150 -7.09 13.54 6.84
CA VAL A 150 -6.10 14.63 6.84
C VAL A 150 -4.68 14.10 6.73
N LEU A 151 -4.27 13.20 7.64
CA LEU A 151 -2.89 12.74 7.74
C LEU A 151 -2.48 11.86 6.55
N ALA A 152 -3.21 10.77 6.28
CA ALA A 152 -2.93 9.87 5.17
C ALA A 152 -3.23 10.48 3.80
N GLY A 153 -4.12 11.47 3.73
CA GLY A 153 -4.49 12.17 2.50
C GLY A 153 -3.54 13.33 2.17
N PRO A 154 -3.99 14.59 2.29
CA PRO A 154 -3.25 15.76 1.82
C PRO A 154 -1.93 16.00 2.58
N ALA A 155 -1.89 15.71 3.89
CA ALA A 155 -0.69 15.98 4.68
C ALA A 155 0.48 15.06 4.29
N ALA A 156 0.24 13.76 4.10
CA ALA A 156 1.26 12.83 3.63
C ALA A 156 1.85 13.25 2.27
N LEU A 157 0.98 13.65 1.32
CA LEU A 157 1.42 14.12 0.01
C LEU A 157 2.26 15.40 0.12
N TYR A 158 1.80 16.38 0.92
CA TYR A 158 2.52 17.63 1.14
C TYR A 158 3.88 17.39 1.81
N LEU A 159 3.93 16.63 2.89
CA LEU A 159 5.17 16.33 3.61
C LEU A 159 6.17 15.56 2.74
N PHE A 160 5.70 14.63 1.91
CA PHE A 160 6.54 13.95 0.95
C PHE A 160 7.06 14.90 -0.14
N ALA A 161 6.23 15.79 -0.66
CA ALA A 161 6.69 16.80 -1.63
C ALA A 161 7.74 17.74 -1.02
N VAL A 162 7.53 18.20 0.22
CA VAL A 162 8.50 19.02 0.95
C VAL A 162 9.79 18.26 1.21
N SER A 163 9.73 16.97 1.57
CA SER A 163 10.93 16.16 1.79
C SER A 163 11.73 15.99 0.50
N VAL A 164 11.07 15.79 -0.65
CA VAL A 164 11.71 15.76 -1.96
C VAL A 164 12.38 17.10 -2.29
N GLN A 165 11.70 18.22 -2.04
CA GLN A 165 12.25 19.56 -2.31
C GLN A 165 13.47 19.89 -1.44
N ARG A 166 13.46 19.47 -0.17
CA ARG A 166 14.53 19.81 0.80
C ARG A 166 15.69 18.83 0.80
N LEU A 167 15.44 17.53 0.56
CA LEU A 167 16.42 16.46 0.71
C LEU A 167 16.83 15.84 -0.63
N GLY A 168 16.08 16.11 -1.70
CA GLY A 168 16.21 15.45 -2.99
C GLY A 168 15.48 14.11 -3.06
N VAL A 169 15.12 13.69 -4.27
CA VAL A 169 14.31 12.49 -4.56
C VAL A 169 14.90 11.22 -3.92
N ALA A 170 16.22 11.03 -4.02
CA ALA A 170 16.88 9.82 -3.54
C ALA A 170 16.77 9.66 -2.01
N ARG A 171 16.93 10.74 -1.25
CA ARG A 171 16.81 10.70 0.23
C ARG A 171 15.36 10.62 0.68
N ALA A 172 14.46 11.31 -0.01
CA ALA A 172 13.03 11.27 0.29
C ALA A 172 12.41 9.88 0.07
N ALA A 173 12.92 9.09 -0.89
CA ALA A 173 12.46 7.74 -1.17
C ALA A 173 12.61 6.75 0.00
N VAL A 174 13.45 7.07 1.00
CA VAL A 174 13.59 6.27 2.22
C VAL A 174 12.32 6.29 3.07
N PHE A 175 11.59 7.41 3.12
CA PHE A 175 10.40 7.51 3.99
C PHE A 175 9.31 6.50 3.62
N PRO A 176 8.88 6.38 2.34
CA PRO A 176 7.94 5.32 1.94
C PRO A 176 8.48 3.90 2.19
N ALA A 177 9.79 3.69 2.05
CA ALA A 177 10.41 2.37 2.30
C ALA A 177 10.33 1.96 3.78
N CYS A 178 10.31 2.93 4.70
CA CYS A 178 10.15 2.67 6.13
C CYS A 178 8.70 2.41 6.57
N VAL A 179 7.70 2.73 5.73
CA VAL A 179 6.28 2.61 6.10
C VAL A 179 5.92 1.22 6.63
N PRO A 180 6.29 0.09 5.99
CA PRO A 180 5.93 -1.24 6.51
C PRO A 180 6.48 -1.50 7.92
N ALA A 181 7.71 -1.06 8.21
CA ALA A 181 8.31 -1.22 9.53
C ALA A 181 7.63 -0.35 10.59
N LEU A 182 7.28 0.88 10.23
CA LEU A 182 6.55 1.78 11.11
C LEU A 182 5.12 1.30 11.35
N THR A 183 4.44 0.75 10.34
CA THR A 183 3.11 0.15 10.49
C THR A 183 3.15 -1.04 11.43
N LEU A 184 4.16 -1.92 11.31
CA LEU A 184 4.29 -3.07 12.21
C LEU A 184 4.58 -2.65 13.66
N LEU A 185 5.49 -1.67 13.84
CA LEU A 185 5.81 -1.13 15.16
C LEU A 185 4.61 -0.43 15.81
N THR A 186 3.90 0.40 15.05
CA THR A 186 2.72 1.12 15.56
C THR A 186 1.54 0.18 15.80
N GLY A 187 1.37 -0.85 14.97
CA GLY A 187 0.40 -1.92 15.21
C GLY A 187 0.68 -2.63 16.53
N TRP A 188 1.95 -2.96 16.81
CA TRP A 188 2.31 -3.55 18.10
C TRP A 188 2.03 -2.60 19.29
N LEU A 189 2.47 -1.34 19.21
CA LEU A 189 2.37 -0.40 20.32
C LEU A 189 0.94 0.11 20.58
N LEU A 190 0.14 0.30 19.53
CA LEU A 190 -1.20 0.89 19.64
C LEU A 190 -2.31 -0.16 19.70
N LEU A 191 -2.14 -1.29 19.02
CA LEU A 191 -3.16 -2.33 18.92
C LEU A 191 -2.82 -3.58 19.73
N GLY A 192 -1.59 -3.65 20.28
CA GLY A 192 -1.16 -4.81 21.06
C GLY A 192 -0.93 -6.06 20.22
N GLU A 193 -0.71 -5.91 18.91
CA GLU A 193 -0.44 -7.00 17.97
C GLU A 193 1.07 -7.22 17.81
N PRO A 194 1.72 -8.10 18.61
CA PRO A 194 3.15 -8.32 18.48
C PRO A 194 3.48 -8.96 17.12
N PRO A 195 4.52 -8.48 16.42
CA PRO A 195 4.91 -9.07 15.15
C PRO A 195 5.42 -10.48 15.34
N THR A 196 4.96 -11.39 14.50
CA THR A 196 5.46 -12.75 14.51
C THR A 196 6.90 -12.81 13.98
N MET A 197 7.59 -13.92 14.23
CA MET A 197 8.94 -14.14 13.72
C MET A 197 8.96 -14.13 12.18
N LEU A 198 7.91 -14.68 11.54
CA LEU A 198 7.76 -14.72 10.09
C LEU A 198 7.47 -13.34 9.51
N GLN A 199 6.58 -12.55 10.11
CA GLN A 199 6.36 -11.14 9.74
C GLN A 199 7.65 -10.32 9.85
N THR A 200 8.40 -10.48 10.94
CA THR A 200 9.65 -9.74 11.16
C THR A 200 10.71 -10.13 10.14
N ALA A 201 10.92 -11.44 9.92
CA ALA A 201 11.89 -11.94 8.94
C ALA A 201 11.51 -11.54 7.50
N GLY A 202 10.22 -11.65 7.16
CA GLY A 202 9.68 -11.24 5.88
C GLY A 202 9.84 -9.74 5.63
N LEU A 203 9.49 -8.91 6.62
CA LEU A 203 9.69 -7.46 6.57
C LEU A 203 11.15 -7.10 6.34
N VAL A 204 12.08 -7.63 7.15
CA VAL A 204 13.52 -7.35 6.99
C VAL A 204 14.01 -7.75 5.60
N THR A 205 13.58 -8.90 5.11
CA THR A 205 13.93 -9.39 3.76
C THR A 205 13.40 -8.44 2.67
N VAL A 206 12.14 -8.03 2.75
CA VAL A 206 11.53 -7.09 1.80
C VAL A 206 12.22 -5.72 1.84
N LEU A 207 12.56 -5.20 3.01
CA LEU A 207 13.29 -3.93 3.14
C LEU A 207 14.66 -3.98 2.46
N CYS A 208 15.39 -5.08 2.61
CA CYS A 208 16.63 -5.33 1.87
C CYS A 208 16.38 -5.35 0.35
N GLY A 209 15.29 -6.00 -0.09
CA GLY A 209 14.88 -6.03 -1.48
C GLY A 209 14.55 -4.65 -2.05
N PHE A 210 13.80 -3.82 -1.31
CA PHE A 210 13.54 -2.42 -1.68
C PHE A 210 14.82 -1.61 -1.79
N TYR A 211 15.73 -1.75 -0.83
CA TYR A 211 17.01 -1.06 -0.87
C TYR A 211 17.81 -1.42 -2.14
N LEU A 212 17.87 -2.70 -2.50
CA LEU A 212 18.53 -3.15 -3.72
C LEU A 212 17.83 -2.63 -4.98
N ALA A 213 16.49 -2.66 -5.02
CA ALA A 213 15.71 -2.22 -6.17
C ALA A 213 15.77 -0.70 -6.39
N GLN A 214 15.86 0.08 -5.31
CA GLN A 214 15.97 1.53 -5.37
C GLN A 214 17.40 2.01 -5.63
N ARG A 215 18.40 1.14 -5.53
CA ARG A 215 19.80 1.46 -5.82
C ARG A 215 19.99 1.69 -7.32
N GLN A 216 19.75 2.93 -7.73
CA GLN A 216 20.16 3.46 -9.02
C GLN A 216 21.67 3.73 -8.94
N ARG A 217 22.46 2.81 -9.50
CA ARG A 217 23.79 3.14 -10.01
C ARG A 217 23.66 3.41 -11.49
#